data_AF-A0AAE0VLF6-F1
#
_entry.id   AF-A0AAE0VLF6-F1
#
_cell.length_a   1.000
_cell.length_b   1.000
_cell.length_c   1.000
_cell.angle_alpha   90.00
_cell.angle_beta   90.00
_cell.angle_gamma   90.00
#
_symmetry.space_group_name_H-M   'P 1'
#
loop_
_entity.id
_entity.type
_entity.pdbx_description
1 polymer ?
#
loop_
_entity_poly.entity_id
_entity_poly.type
_entity_poly.pdbx_seq_one_letter_code
_entity_poly.pdbx_strand_id
1 'polypeptide(L)'
;MSHLLNQTSNQEIPQNKDHASAHEKSIGETKTAEPNRFSVTDESEDVQWKRLLRESIQTPEQLHDLFGENLDEMKVLEKEFNIRVNPYYASLIKEKNDAIYKQVIPDSMELIKGCCVDDPLSEERDSPVQSITHRYPDRVLFLVAHECAIYCRFCTRKRKVSDASKISLKYLKAGIDYIANHPEVRDIVISGGDPLTLADSRIEYILKSLREIPHVEIIRIGTKIPCVLPQRITKKLVNIIKKYHPVYVNTHFNHPSELTVEAKLACDRLADAGVPIGNQTVLLKGVNDSVEIMRDLMKGLLKMRVRPYYIYQADLVKGTEHFRTDVEKGLEIIRGLRGHISGLAVPHYVIDAPGGGGKIPLLPHYLQSIDEEKVVLRNFNGEVFVYDQPLDVNLMQIANQNNVMLKTVVDGAKTVVDGAKTVVDGAKTVVDGAKTVVDGAKTVVDGAKTVVDGAKTVVDGAKTVVDGAKTVVDGAKTVVDGAKTVVDGAKTVVDGAKTAVDGVKPNGYGG
;
A
#
# COMPACT_ATOMS: atom_id res chain seq x y z
N MET A 1 48.99 69.72 50.67
CA MET A 1 49.51 68.35 50.86
C MET A 1 48.88 67.78 52.12
N SER A 2 47.62 67.31 52.04
CA SER A 2 46.78 67.01 53.21
C SER A 2 46.11 65.63 53.14
N HIS A 3 45.93 65.10 54.36
CA HIS A 3 45.03 64.04 54.86
C HIS A 3 45.33 62.57 54.51
N LEU A 4 45.79 61.74 55.49
CA LEU A 4 45.11 61.12 56.68
C LEU A 4 44.02 60.12 56.25
N LEU A 5 44.25 58.80 56.40
CA LEU A 5 44.01 57.94 57.60
C LEU A 5 42.52 57.71 57.94
N ASN A 6 42.17 56.41 57.97
CA ASN A 6 41.22 55.70 58.84
C ASN A 6 39.82 56.28 59.11
N GLN A 7 38.80 55.45 58.84
CA GLN A 7 37.92 54.95 59.91
C GLN A 7 37.22 53.61 59.58
N THR A 8 37.53 52.66 60.45
CA THR A 8 36.93 51.38 60.85
C THR A 8 35.40 51.23 60.84
N SER A 9 34.90 50.02 60.56
CA SER A 9 34.21 49.08 61.50
C SER A 9 33.51 47.95 60.71
N ASN A 10 33.75 46.67 61.05
CA ASN A 10 32.83 45.76 61.78
C ASN A 10 31.37 45.90 61.31
N GLN A 11 30.61 44.87 60.94
CA GLN A 11 30.44 43.58 61.61
C GLN A 11 29.46 42.71 60.78
N GLU A 12 29.31 41.47 61.23
CA GLU A 12 28.49 40.36 60.77
C GLU A 12 27.04 40.62 60.31
N ILE A 13 26.60 39.67 59.49
CA ILE A 13 25.25 39.30 59.06
C ILE A 13 24.18 39.49 60.15
N PRO A 14 23.03 40.10 59.78
CA PRO A 14 21.74 39.69 60.32
C PRO A 14 20.81 39.15 59.23
N GLN A 15 20.11 38.10 59.63
CA GLN A 15 19.07 37.41 58.90
C GLN A 15 17.82 38.29 58.67
N ASN A 16 17.26 38.10 57.46
CA ASN A 16 15.83 37.97 57.18
C ASN A 16 14.92 39.22 57.18
N LYS A 17 14.18 39.31 56.06
CA LYS A 17 12.79 39.77 55.86
C LYS A 17 12.61 40.95 54.90
N ASP A 18 11.73 40.66 53.94
CA ASP A 18 10.82 41.55 53.22
C ASP A 18 11.43 42.51 52.19
N HIS A 19 11.37 42.10 50.92
CA HIS A 19 10.73 42.89 49.85
C HIS A 19 10.53 42.01 48.60
N ALA A 20 9.50 41.15 48.67
CA ALA A 20 8.81 40.62 47.50
C ALA A 20 7.33 40.99 47.65
N SER A 21 6.92 42.09 47.04
CA SER A 21 5.51 42.46 46.83
C SER A 21 5.44 43.74 46.01
N ALA A 22 5.15 43.61 44.73
CA ALA A 22 4.21 44.48 44.01
C ALA A 22 4.15 44.09 42.53
N HIS A 23 3.66 42.90 42.21
CA HIS A 23 2.95 42.62 40.96
C HIS A 23 2.03 41.41 41.14
N GLU A 24 1.09 41.57 42.08
CA GLU A 24 -0.14 40.78 42.15
C GLU A 24 -1.31 41.76 42.10
N LYS A 25 -2.07 41.71 40.99
CA LYS A 25 -3.53 41.91 40.89
C LYS A 25 -3.91 42.25 39.45
N SER A 26 -4.26 41.21 38.70
CA SER A 26 -5.43 41.18 37.81
C SER A 26 -5.47 39.80 37.14
N ILE A 27 -5.63 38.75 37.94
CA ILE A 27 -6.16 37.49 37.43
C ILE A 27 -7.67 37.69 37.48
N GLY A 28 -8.20 38.23 36.38
CA GLY A 28 -9.62 38.28 36.15
C GLY A 28 -10.18 36.87 36.25
N GLU A 29 -11.24 36.74 37.04
CA GLU A 29 -12.06 35.56 37.19
C GLU A 29 -12.21 34.87 35.84
N THR A 30 -11.57 33.71 35.70
CA THR A 30 -11.78 32.84 34.56
C THR A 30 -13.24 32.43 34.67
N LYS A 31 -14.09 33.01 33.80
CA LYS A 31 -15.45 32.53 33.60
C LYS A 31 -15.37 31.02 33.55
N THR A 32 -16.01 30.38 34.52
CA THR A 32 -16.26 28.94 34.54
C THR A 32 -16.69 28.56 33.13
N ALA A 33 -15.86 27.77 32.44
CA ALA A 33 -16.23 27.20 31.16
C ALA A 33 -17.61 26.58 31.35
N GLU A 34 -18.56 26.95 30.48
CA GLU A 34 -19.86 26.29 30.48
C GLU A 34 -19.61 24.78 30.47
N PRO A 35 -20.30 24.00 31.32
CA PRO A 35 -20.12 22.55 31.31
C PRO A 35 -20.31 22.07 29.88
N ASN A 36 -19.28 21.43 29.32
CA ASN A 36 -19.33 20.86 27.98
C ASN A 36 -20.66 20.12 27.85
N ARG A 37 -21.49 20.51 26.86
CA ARG A 37 -22.87 19.98 26.67
C ARG A 37 -22.89 18.45 26.48
N PHE A 38 -21.72 17.84 26.37
CA PHE A 38 -21.44 16.43 26.16
C PHE A 38 -20.62 15.78 27.30
N SER A 39 -20.62 16.37 28.50
CA SER A 39 -19.92 15.83 29.67
C SER A 39 -20.36 14.40 30.00
N VAL A 40 -19.40 13.60 30.48
CA VAL A 40 -19.59 12.20 30.86
C VAL A 40 -20.52 12.14 32.06
N THR A 41 -21.75 11.71 31.83
CA THR A 41 -22.74 11.37 32.85
C THR A 41 -22.36 10.05 33.52
N ASP A 42 -22.82 9.81 34.75
CA ASP A 42 -22.65 8.53 35.48
C ASP A 42 -23.50 7.38 34.88
N GLU A 43 -23.82 7.49 33.59
CA GLU A 43 -24.64 6.55 32.83
C GLU A 43 -23.81 5.35 32.37
N SER A 44 -24.43 4.17 32.30
CA SER A 44 -23.75 2.98 31.76
C SER A 44 -23.26 3.21 30.32
N GLU A 45 -22.13 2.59 29.95
CA GLU A 45 -21.54 2.76 28.61
C GLU A 45 -22.56 2.50 27.48
N ASP A 46 -23.44 1.51 27.67
CA ASP A 46 -24.48 1.16 26.69
C ASP A 46 -25.55 2.23 26.51
N VAL A 47 -25.92 2.93 27.59
CA VAL A 47 -26.86 4.06 27.54
C VAL A 47 -26.19 5.25 26.85
N GLN A 48 -24.92 5.51 27.16
CA GLN A 48 -24.19 6.67 26.65
C GLN A 48 -24.08 6.68 25.12
N TRP A 49 -23.60 5.59 24.50
CA TRP A 49 -23.42 5.57 23.04
C TRP A 49 -24.75 5.62 22.28
N LYS A 50 -25.80 5.00 22.83
CA LYS A 50 -27.17 5.05 22.25
C LYS A 50 -27.76 6.45 22.35
N ARG A 51 -27.55 7.14 23.47
CA ARG A 51 -27.96 8.54 23.64
C ARG A 51 -27.30 9.43 22.61
N LEU A 52 -25.97 9.37 22.48
CA LEU A 52 -25.22 10.14 21.46
C LEU A 52 -25.72 9.85 20.04
N LEU A 53 -26.01 8.59 19.71
CA LEU A 53 -26.53 8.24 18.40
C LEU A 53 -27.95 8.80 18.16
N ARG A 54 -28.81 8.78 19.17
CA ARG A 54 -30.18 9.33 19.12
C ARG A 54 -30.20 10.86 19.02
N GLU A 55 -29.25 11.53 19.67
CA GLU A 55 -29.09 12.99 19.67
C GLU A 55 -28.33 13.51 18.44
N SER A 56 -28.21 12.69 17.37
CA SER A 56 -27.54 13.12 16.15
C SER A 56 -28.29 14.26 15.47
N ILE A 57 -27.52 15.16 14.88
CA ILE A 57 -27.99 16.13 13.88
C ILE A 57 -28.38 15.35 12.63
N GLN A 58 -29.62 15.52 12.16
CA GLN A 58 -30.20 14.75 11.06
C GLN A 58 -30.95 15.60 10.04
N THR A 59 -31.25 16.87 10.33
CA THR A 59 -32.03 17.73 9.42
C THR A 59 -31.29 19.00 9.01
N PRO A 60 -31.65 19.61 7.85
CA PRO A 60 -31.19 20.93 7.43
C PRO A 60 -31.40 22.02 8.47
N GLU A 61 -32.53 22.03 9.17
CA GLU A 61 -32.83 23.02 10.22
C GLU A 61 -31.82 22.94 11.36
N GLN A 62 -31.51 21.73 11.82
CA GLN A 62 -30.52 21.54 12.88
C GLN A 62 -29.11 21.98 12.44
N LEU A 63 -28.74 21.76 11.17
CA LEU A 63 -27.47 22.27 10.62
C LEU A 63 -27.46 23.80 10.53
N HIS A 64 -28.55 24.41 10.09
CA HIS A 64 -28.71 25.87 10.05
C HIS A 64 -28.55 26.47 11.45
N ASP A 65 -29.26 25.93 12.43
CA ASP A 65 -29.25 26.44 13.80
C ASP A 65 -27.87 26.33 14.47
N LEU A 66 -27.11 25.27 14.16
CA LEU A 66 -25.81 25.00 14.80
C LEU A 66 -24.61 25.62 14.07
N PHE A 67 -24.62 25.62 12.74
CA PHE A 67 -23.46 26.01 11.93
C PHE A 67 -23.73 27.22 11.01
N GLY A 68 -24.97 27.72 10.97
CA GLY A 68 -25.34 28.85 10.10
C GLY A 68 -25.37 28.48 8.62
N GLU A 69 -25.62 27.22 8.27
CA GLU A 69 -25.73 26.78 6.88
C GLU A 69 -26.94 27.39 6.17
N ASN A 70 -26.85 27.58 4.86
CA ASN A 70 -28.00 28.03 4.08
C ASN A 70 -29.09 26.94 4.07
N LEU A 71 -30.23 27.22 4.70
CA LEU A 71 -31.29 26.23 4.89
C LEU A 71 -31.87 25.71 3.56
N ASP A 72 -32.05 26.58 2.56
CA ASP A 72 -32.60 26.18 1.27
C ASP A 72 -31.63 25.28 0.50
N GLU A 73 -30.33 25.60 0.56
CA GLU A 73 -29.27 24.77 -0.02
C GLU A 73 -29.22 23.40 0.65
N MET A 74 -29.26 23.35 1.99
CA MET A 74 -29.25 22.10 2.75
C MET A 74 -30.48 21.22 2.45
N LYS A 75 -31.66 21.83 2.27
CA LYS A 75 -32.89 21.13 1.85
C LYS A 75 -32.80 20.53 0.45
N VAL A 76 -32.04 21.13 -0.45
CA VAL A 76 -31.77 20.53 -1.76
C VAL A 76 -30.81 19.35 -1.63
N LEU A 77 -29.74 19.51 -0.84
CA LEU A 77 -28.73 18.48 -0.61
C LEU A 77 -29.29 17.23 0.11
N GLU A 78 -30.16 17.42 1.09
CA GLU A 78 -30.77 16.33 1.86
C GLU A 78 -31.58 15.37 0.97
N LYS A 79 -32.19 15.87 -0.11
CA LYS A 79 -32.93 15.04 -1.07
C LYS A 79 -32.04 14.03 -1.79
N GLU A 80 -30.75 14.36 -1.96
CA GLU A 80 -29.78 13.47 -2.58
C GLU A 80 -29.06 12.63 -1.52
N PHE A 81 -28.70 13.21 -0.37
CA PHE A 81 -27.81 12.59 0.60
C PHE A 81 -28.19 12.91 2.05
N ASN A 82 -28.50 11.86 2.80
CA ASN A 82 -28.87 11.96 4.22
C ASN A 82 -27.81 12.64 5.09
N ILE A 83 -28.27 13.27 6.17
CA ILE A 83 -27.45 13.93 7.18
C ILE A 83 -27.46 13.09 8.45
N ARG A 84 -26.28 12.84 9.01
CA ARG A 84 -26.15 12.32 10.38
C ARG A 84 -24.81 12.72 10.97
N VAL A 85 -24.83 13.52 12.04
CA VAL A 85 -23.64 13.86 12.82
C VAL A 85 -23.96 13.74 14.30
N ASN A 86 -23.37 12.76 14.98
CA ASN A 86 -23.59 12.62 16.42
C ASN A 86 -22.85 13.71 17.21
N PRO A 87 -23.27 14.02 18.45
CA PRO A 87 -22.73 15.16 19.16
C PRO A 87 -21.24 15.05 19.53
N TYR A 88 -20.73 13.83 19.77
CA TYR A 88 -19.30 13.63 20.01
C TYR A 88 -18.48 14.07 18.79
N TYR A 89 -18.86 13.62 17.59
CA TYR A 89 -18.11 13.97 16.39
C TYR A 89 -18.32 15.43 15.98
N ALA A 90 -19.52 15.98 16.17
CA ALA A 90 -19.79 17.40 15.97
C ALA A 90 -18.92 18.28 16.88
N SER A 91 -18.61 17.85 18.10
CA SER A 91 -17.75 18.59 19.03
C SER A 91 -16.28 18.69 18.59
N LEU A 92 -15.87 17.89 17.60
CA LEU A 92 -14.52 17.96 17.02
C LEU A 92 -14.40 19.04 15.94
N ILE A 93 -15.51 19.62 15.48
CA ILE A 93 -15.53 20.77 14.57
C ILE A 93 -15.15 22.01 15.37
N LYS A 94 -14.03 22.64 15.02
CA LYS A 94 -13.52 23.86 15.63
C LYS A 94 -14.01 25.10 14.89
N GLU A 95 -14.04 25.04 13.57
CA GLU A 95 -14.47 26.14 12.72
C GLU A 95 -15.10 25.63 11.42
N LYS A 96 -15.91 26.49 10.80
CA LYS A 96 -16.54 26.18 9.50
C LYS A 96 -15.45 25.88 8.47
N ASN A 97 -15.66 24.82 7.69
CA ASN A 97 -14.74 24.31 6.66
C ASN A 97 -13.41 23.73 7.18
N ASP A 98 -13.28 23.44 8.48
CA ASP A 98 -12.16 22.63 8.95
C ASP A 98 -12.22 21.17 8.43
N ALA A 99 -11.17 20.40 8.71
CA ALA A 99 -11.05 19.03 8.22
C ALA A 99 -12.12 18.07 8.77
N ILE A 100 -12.70 18.33 9.94
CA ILE A 100 -13.78 17.52 10.50
C ILE A 100 -15.11 17.92 9.87
N TYR A 101 -15.37 19.23 9.80
CA TYR A 101 -16.55 19.82 9.18
C TYR A 101 -16.75 19.26 7.76
N LYS A 102 -15.71 19.34 6.92
CA LYS A 102 -15.77 18.86 5.54
C LYS A 102 -16.16 17.39 5.43
N GLN A 103 -15.78 16.55 6.40
CA GLN A 103 -16.08 15.13 6.35
C GLN A 103 -17.57 14.81 6.60
N VAL A 104 -18.36 15.72 7.19
CA VAL A 104 -19.72 15.40 7.65
C VAL A 104 -20.81 16.42 7.33
N ILE A 105 -20.46 17.68 7.06
CA ILE A 105 -21.44 18.71 6.72
C ILE A 105 -21.62 18.74 5.18
N PRO A 106 -22.87 18.68 4.67
CA PRO A 106 -23.13 18.73 3.24
C PRO A 106 -22.58 19.99 2.56
N ASP A 107 -22.15 19.86 1.32
CA ASP A 107 -21.66 20.97 0.48
C ASP A 107 -22.34 20.94 -0.90
N SER A 108 -22.67 22.10 -1.48
CA SER A 108 -23.26 22.18 -2.83
C SER A 108 -22.38 21.57 -3.92
N MET A 109 -21.06 21.48 -3.71
CA MET A 109 -20.15 20.77 -4.62
C MET A 109 -20.47 19.27 -4.75
N GLU A 110 -21.29 18.70 -3.86
CA GLU A 110 -21.80 17.33 -3.97
C GLU A 110 -22.84 17.16 -5.09
N LEU A 111 -23.43 18.25 -5.58
CA LEU A 111 -24.40 18.23 -6.69
C LEU A 111 -23.71 18.27 -8.06
N ILE A 112 -22.40 18.49 -8.11
CA ILE A 112 -21.63 18.54 -9.35
C ILE A 112 -21.68 17.18 -10.05
N LYS A 113 -22.15 17.18 -11.29
CA LYS A 113 -22.17 16.01 -12.18
C LYS A 113 -20.84 15.91 -12.93
N GLY A 114 -19.86 15.30 -12.27
CA GLY A 114 -18.54 14.98 -12.84
C GLY A 114 -18.49 13.60 -13.48
N CYS A 115 -17.31 12.97 -13.46
CA CYS A 115 -17.12 11.60 -13.97
C CYS A 115 -17.48 10.51 -12.94
N CYS A 116 -17.86 10.93 -11.73
CA CYS A 116 -18.26 10.05 -10.65
C CYS A 116 -19.61 9.36 -10.92
N VAL A 117 -19.74 8.11 -10.49
CA VAL A 117 -20.91 7.24 -10.69
C VAL A 117 -21.39 6.64 -9.36
N ASP A 118 -22.55 5.98 -9.33
CA ASP A 118 -23.11 5.45 -8.08
C ASP A 118 -22.32 4.24 -7.54
N ASP A 119 -21.93 3.31 -8.41
CA ASP A 119 -21.18 2.09 -8.07
C ASP A 119 -19.87 1.97 -8.86
N PRO A 120 -18.87 2.85 -8.63
CA PRO A 120 -17.63 2.85 -9.40
C PRO A 120 -16.83 1.57 -9.19
N LEU A 121 -17.02 0.92 -8.03
CA LEU A 121 -16.33 -0.30 -7.70
C LEU A 121 -17.07 -1.54 -8.19
N SER A 122 -18.25 -1.45 -8.80
CA SER A 122 -19.02 -2.62 -9.26
C SER A 122 -19.34 -3.64 -8.16
N GLU A 123 -19.62 -3.17 -6.94
CA GLU A 123 -19.98 -4.04 -5.82
C GLU A 123 -21.27 -4.82 -6.08
N GLU A 124 -22.21 -4.27 -6.86
CA GLU A 124 -23.46 -4.95 -7.23
C GLU A 124 -23.24 -6.03 -8.31
N ARG A 125 -22.33 -5.79 -9.26
CA ARG A 125 -22.03 -6.76 -10.31
C ARG A 125 -21.33 -7.99 -9.72
N ASP A 126 -20.41 -7.76 -8.78
CA ASP A 126 -19.66 -8.81 -8.10
C ASP A 126 -20.45 -9.39 -6.89
N SER A 127 -21.79 -9.30 -6.89
CA SER A 127 -22.67 -9.69 -5.78
C SER A 127 -23.45 -10.98 -6.09
N PRO A 128 -22.92 -12.17 -5.76
CA PRO A 128 -23.59 -13.45 -6.06
C PRO A 128 -24.90 -13.64 -5.28
N VAL A 129 -24.99 -13.07 -4.08
CA VAL A 129 -26.22 -12.96 -3.30
C VAL A 129 -26.29 -11.58 -2.67
N GLN A 130 -27.49 -11.09 -2.37
CA GLN A 130 -27.66 -9.82 -1.66
C GLN A 130 -26.80 -9.79 -0.39
N SER A 131 -26.17 -8.64 -0.12
CA SER A 131 -25.23 -8.41 0.98
C SER A 131 -23.83 -9.04 0.84
N ILE A 132 -23.53 -9.85 -0.17
CA ILE A 132 -22.18 -10.37 -0.40
C ILE A 132 -21.59 -9.72 -1.64
N THR A 133 -20.38 -9.18 -1.54
CA THR A 133 -19.55 -8.89 -2.71
C THR A 133 -18.36 -9.86 -2.70
N HIS A 134 -18.27 -10.72 -3.71
CA HIS A 134 -17.22 -11.72 -3.87
C HIS A 134 -16.38 -11.39 -5.11
N ARG A 135 -15.37 -10.54 -4.91
CA ARG A 135 -14.47 -10.07 -5.99
C ARG A 135 -13.18 -10.87 -6.08
N TYR A 136 -12.59 -11.15 -4.92
CA TYR A 136 -11.30 -11.80 -4.84
C TYR A 136 -11.49 -13.30 -4.59
N PRO A 137 -10.56 -14.16 -5.02
CA PRO A 137 -10.78 -15.61 -5.01
C PRO A 137 -11.11 -16.24 -3.66
N ASP A 138 -10.62 -15.67 -2.54
CA ASP A 138 -10.61 -16.33 -1.23
C ASP A 138 -11.32 -15.53 -0.13
N ARG A 139 -11.98 -14.43 -0.49
CA ARG A 139 -12.54 -13.50 0.50
C ARG A 139 -13.74 -12.73 0.00
N VAL A 140 -14.65 -12.45 0.93
CA VAL A 140 -15.88 -11.72 0.65
C VAL A 140 -16.02 -10.48 1.53
N LEU A 141 -16.71 -9.48 0.98
CA LEU A 141 -17.27 -8.38 1.74
C LEU A 141 -18.72 -8.73 2.10
N PHE A 142 -19.05 -8.74 3.38
CA PHE A 142 -20.37 -9.07 3.89
C PHE A 142 -21.03 -7.84 4.52
N LEU A 143 -22.02 -7.29 3.83
CA LEU A 143 -22.77 -6.10 4.26
C LEU A 143 -23.87 -6.51 5.25
N VAL A 144 -23.68 -6.17 6.53
CA VAL A 144 -24.57 -6.60 7.63
C VAL A 144 -25.34 -5.44 8.28
N ALA A 145 -24.98 -4.20 7.95
CA ALA A 145 -25.60 -2.99 8.48
C ALA A 145 -25.86 -2.00 7.34
N HIS A 146 -26.93 -1.20 7.45
CA HIS A 146 -27.22 -0.09 6.53
C HIS A 146 -26.99 1.28 7.17
N GLU A 147 -27.05 1.40 8.48
CA GLU A 147 -26.81 2.65 9.20
C GLU A 147 -25.34 2.86 9.55
N CYS A 148 -24.97 4.14 9.73
CA CYS A 148 -23.70 4.57 10.29
C CYS A 148 -23.94 5.51 11.49
N ALA A 149 -22.95 5.66 12.37
CA ALA A 149 -23.02 6.64 13.47
C ALA A 149 -22.86 8.10 13.02
N ILE A 150 -22.28 8.30 11.83
CA ILE A 150 -22.27 9.54 11.06
C ILE A 150 -22.34 9.19 9.56
N TYR A 151 -22.80 10.11 8.72
CA TYR A 151 -22.71 9.93 7.26
C TYR A 151 -21.56 10.77 6.68
N CYS A 152 -20.47 10.08 6.33
CA CYS A 152 -19.31 10.70 5.69
C CYS A 152 -19.71 11.27 4.31
N ARG A 153 -19.35 12.52 4.02
CA ARG A 153 -19.64 13.17 2.73
C ARG A 153 -18.85 12.55 1.56
N PHE A 154 -17.80 11.79 1.86
CA PHE A 154 -16.97 11.03 0.93
C PHE A 154 -17.28 9.52 0.88
N CYS A 155 -18.42 9.07 1.40
CA CYS A 155 -18.73 7.64 1.56
C CYS A 155 -18.80 6.88 0.21
N THR A 156 -17.98 5.83 0.06
CA THR A 156 -18.00 4.96 -1.15
C THR A 156 -19.37 4.31 -1.40
N ARG A 157 -20.16 4.09 -0.34
CA ARG A 157 -21.45 3.39 -0.37
C ARG A 157 -22.63 4.33 -0.20
N LYS A 158 -22.48 5.61 -0.59
CA LYS A 158 -23.53 6.64 -0.48
C LYS A 158 -24.90 6.19 -1.02
N ARG A 159 -24.92 5.37 -2.07
CA ARG A 159 -26.14 4.78 -2.68
C ARG A 159 -26.84 3.68 -1.86
N LYS A 160 -26.16 3.08 -0.88
CA LYS A 160 -26.61 1.91 -0.10
C LYS A 160 -26.86 2.22 1.37
N VAL A 161 -26.05 3.12 1.95
CA VAL A 161 -26.17 3.48 3.37
C VAL A 161 -27.48 4.23 3.62
N SER A 162 -28.02 4.09 4.82
CA SER A 162 -29.32 4.63 5.24
C SER A 162 -30.56 4.01 4.57
N ASP A 163 -30.41 2.93 3.78
CA ASP A 163 -31.53 2.23 3.16
C ASP A 163 -31.75 0.86 3.83
N ALA A 164 -32.75 0.79 4.70
CA ALA A 164 -33.12 -0.43 5.41
C ALA A 164 -33.59 -1.56 4.48
N SER A 165 -34.04 -1.24 3.26
CA SER A 165 -34.47 -2.25 2.28
C SER A 165 -33.29 -3.07 1.74
N LYS A 166 -32.07 -2.55 1.83
CA LYS A 166 -30.86 -3.21 1.30
C LYS A 166 -30.30 -4.28 2.21
N ILE A 167 -30.61 -4.25 3.50
CA ILE A 167 -30.04 -5.13 4.54
C ILE A 167 -31.17 -5.67 5.43
N SER A 168 -31.46 -6.96 5.31
CA SER A 168 -32.50 -7.65 6.07
C SER A 168 -31.98 -8.94 6.70
N LEU A 169 -32.73 -9.53 7.64
CA LEU A 169 -32.39 -10.83 8.22
C LEU A 169 -32.35 -11.95 7.17
N LYS A 170 -33.20 -11.86 6.15
CA LYS A 170 -33.19 -12.77 5.00
C LYS A 170 -31.85 -12.70 4.26
N TYR A 171 -31.35 -11.49 4.00
CA TYR A 171 -30.08 -11.30 3.28
C TYR A 171 -28.88 -11.67 4.15
N LEU A 172 -28.95 -11.41 5.46
CA LEU A 172 -27.93 -11.87 6.40
C LEU A 172 -27.82 -13.40 6.37
N LYS A 173 -28.95 -14.11 6.45
CA LYS A 173 -28.94 -15.57 6.37
C LYS A 173 -28.41 -16.06 5.01
N ALA A 174 -28.87 -15.46 3.91
CA ALA A 174 -28.40 -15.81 2.56
C ALA A 174 -26.88 -15.62 2.39
N GLY A 175 -26.31 -14.56 2.98
CA GLY A 175 -24.86 -14.33 2.97
C GLY A 175 -24.08 -15.38 3.77
N ILE A 176 -24.57 -15.76 4.95
CA ILE A 176 -23.97 -16.85 5.75
C ILE A 176 -24.06 -18.18 5.00
N ASP A 177 -25.23 -18.49 4.43
CA ASP A 177 -25.44 -19.71 3.63
C ASP A 177 -24.52 -19.73 2.40
N TYR A 178 -24.32 -18.59 1.74
CA TYR A 178 -23.37 -18.46 0.63
C TYR A 178 -21.95 -18.81 1.10
N ILE A 179 -21.46 -18.16 2.16
CA ILE A 179 -20.10 -18.40 2.70
C ILE A 179 -19.92 -19.88 3.08
N ALA A 180 -20.93 -20.50 3.71
CA ALA A 180 -20.88 -21.90 4.13
C ALA A 180 -20.76 -22.88 2.95
N ASN A 181 -21.28 -22.53 1.78
CA ASN A 181 -21.25 -23.36 0.58
C ASN A 181 -20.05 -23.10 -0.36
N HIS A 182 -19.16 -22.16 0.01
CA HIS A 182 -18.01 -21.75 -0.82
C HIS A 182 -16.70 -21.97 -0.03
N PRO A 183 -16.13 -23.19 -0.07
CA PRO A 183 -14.99 -23.59 0.77
C PRO A 183 -13.70 -22.81 0.48
N GLU A 184 -13.59 -22.16 -0.67
CA GLU A 184 -12.47 -21.27 -1.02
C GLU A 184 -12.47 -19.97 -0.20
N VAL A 185 -13.62 -19.57 0.37
CA VAL A 185 -13.78 -18.32 1.11
C VAL A 185 -13.27 -18.47 2.54
N ARG A 186 -12.03 -18.04 2.79
CA ARG A 186 -11.39 -18.11 4.11
C ARG A 186 -11.41 -16.81 4.91
N ASP A 187 -11.60 -15.65 4.26
CA ASP A 187 -11.54 -14.32 4.91
C ASP A 187 -12.82 -13.51 4.66
N ILE A 188 -13.49 -13.12 5.76
CA ILE A 188 -14.76 -12.40 5.73
C ILE A 188 -14.58 -10.97 6.25
N VAL A 189 -14.88 -9.98 5.42
CA VAL A 189 -14.94 -8.58 5.84
C VAL A 189 -16.39 -8.20 6.16
N ILE A 190 -16.74 -8.16 7.44
CA ILE A 190 -18.00 -7.64 7.92
C ILE A 190 -18.00 -6.11 7.74
N SER A 191 -18.95 -5.60 6.96
CA SER A 191 -19.07 -4.18 6.58
C SER A 191 -20.55 -3.80 6.32
N GLY A 192 -20.80 -2.78 5.49
CA GLY A 192 -22.12 -2.20 5.27
C GLY A 192 -22.06 -0.69 5.26
N GLY A 193 -22.99 -0.07 5.99
CA GLY A 193 -22.75 1.19 6.67
C GLY A 193 -21.65 1.00 7.72
N ASP A 194 -22.01 0.84 8.99
CA ASP A 194 -21.06 0.49 10.03
C ASP A 194 -21.58 -0.69 10.88
N PRO A 195 -20.94 -1.88 10.83
CA PRO A 195 -21.37 -3.07 11.58
C PRO A 195 -21.48 -2.86 13.08
N LEU A 196 -20.65 -1.99 13.67
CA LEU A 196 -20.63 -1.78 15.11
C LEU A 196 -21.76 -0.85 15.58
N THR A 197 -22.61 -0.34 14.68
CA THR A 197 -23.90 0.27 15.07
C THR A 197 -24.94 -0.77 15.51
N LEU A 198 -24.76 -2.04 15.15
CA LEU A 198 -25.66 -3.12 15.52
C LEU A 198 -25.60 -3.39 17.03
N ALA A 199 -26.72 -3.91 17.56
CA ALA A 199 -26.78 -4.38 18.94
C ALA A 199 -25.77 -5.52 19.19
N ASP A 200 -25.24 -5.59 20.41
CA ASP A 200 -24.27 -6.61 20.83
C ASP A 200 -24.72 -8.05 20.47
N SER A 201 -25.99 -8.38 20.68
CA SER A 201 -26.55 -9.70 20.36
C SER A 201 -26.52 -10.03 18.87
N ARG A 202 -26.69 -9.00 18.01
CA ARG A 202 -26.62 -9.17 16.56
C ARG A 202 -25.17 -9.38 16.10
N ILE A 203 -24.23 -8.62 16.66
CA ILE A 203 -22.81 -8.79 16.38
C ILE A 203 -22.36 -10.19 16.81
N GLU A 204 -22.73 -10.62 18.01
CA GLU A 204 -22.43 -11.96 18.51
C GLU A 204 -23.02 -13.06 17.61
N TYR A 205 -24.27 -12.91 17.18
CA TYR A 205 -24.90 -13.85 16.25
C TYR A 205 -24.09 -14.00 14.96
N ILE A 206 -23.65 -12.89 14.36
CA ILE A 206 -22.88 -12.90 13.10
C ILE A 206 -21.51 -13.56 13.33
N LEU A 207 -20.78 -13.15 14.37
CA LEU A 207 -19.46 -13.71 14.68
C LEU A 207 -19.53 -15.21 14.95
N LYS A 208 -20.51 -15.65 15.77
CA LYS A 208 -20.74 -17.06 16.06
C LYS A 208 -21.05 -17.85 14.79
N SER A 209 -22.00 -17.38 13.99
CA SER A 209 -22.41 -18.07 12.76
C SER A 209 -21.23 -18.24 11.79
N LEU A 210 -20.39 -17.21 11.63
CA LEU A 210 -19.21 -17.27 10.77
C LEU A 210 -18.08 -18.13 11.34
N ARG A 211 -17.99 -18.32 12.66
CA ARG A 211 -17.02 -19.23 13.31
C ARG A 211 -17.45 -20.68 13.29
N GLU A 212 -18.74 -20.97 13.15
CA GLU A 212 -19.25 -22.33 13.00
C GLU A 212 -18.92 -22.95 11.62
N ILE A 213 -18.53 -22.11 10.64
CA ILE A 213 -18.15 -22.56 9.30
C ILE A 213 -16.66 -22.97 9.28
N PRO A 214 -16.31 -24.25 9.05
CA PRO A 214 -14.96 -24.78 9.29
C PRO A 214 -13.84 -24.14 8.45
N HIS A 215 -14.10 -23.77 7.20
CA HIS A 215 -13.11 -23.20 6.28
C HIS A 215 -12.90 -21.69 6.46
N VAL A 216 -13.71 -21.03 7.30
CA VAL A 216 -13.54 -19.59 7.53
C VAL A 216 -12.45 -19.38 8.57
N GLU A 217 -11.33 -18.82 8.15
CA GLU A 217 -10.16 -18.63 8.99
C GLU A 217 -10.13 -17.25 9.65
N ILE A 218 -10.44 -16.20 8.89
CA ILE A 218 -10.27 -14.81 9.30
C ILE A 218 -11.61 -14.08 9.28
N ILE A 219 -11.94 -13.36 10.35
CA ILE A 219 -13.03 -12.37 10.36
C ILE A 219 -12.41 -10.98 10.55
N ARG A 220 -12.83 -10.04 9.70
CA ARG A 220 -12.42 -8.64 9.78
C ARG A 220 -13.65 -7.75 9.89
N ILE A 221 -13.63 -6.78 10.79
CA ILE A 221 -14.71 -5.80 10.92
C ILE A 221 -14.20 -4.46 10.38
N GLY A 222 -14.83 -3.96 9.31
CA GLY A 222 -14.60 -2.61 8.81
C GLY A 222 -15.55 -1.63 9.50
N THR A 223 -15.03 -0.69 10.29
CA THR A 223 -15.84 0.19 11.15
C THR A 223 -15.16 1.53 11.39
N LYS A 224 -15.89 2.65 11.26
CA LYS A 224 -15.38 3.97 11.66
C LYS A 224 -15.70 4.27 13.13
N ILE A 225 -16.44 3.41 13.85
CA ILE A 225 -16.87 3.64 15.25
C ILE A 225 -15.76 4.11 16.21
N PRO A 226 -14.54 3.53 16.25
CA PRO A 226 -13.49 4.03 17.14
C PRO A 226 -13.15 5.51 16.93
N CYS A 227 -13.40 6.01 15.72
CA CYS A 227 -13.15 7.38 15.29
C CYS A 227 -14.34 8.30 15.57
N VAL A 228 -15.58 7.83 15.33
CA VAL A 228 -16.78 8.70 15.29
C VAL A 228 -17.77 8.50 16.43
N LEU A 229 -17.69 7.39 17.17
CA LEU A 229 -18.53 7.10 18.32
C LEU A 229 -17.77 6.13 19.26
N PRO A 230 -16.58 6.51 19.76
CA PRO A 230 -15.71 5.61 20.52
C PRO A 230 -16.39 5.00 21.76
N GLN A 231 -17.40 5.65 22.31
CA GLN A 231 -18.21 5.18 23.43
C GLN A 231 -18.91 3.83 23.13
N ARG A 232 -19.14 3.50 21.85
CA ARG A 232 -19.71 2.21 21.43
C ARG A 232 -18.76 1.03 21.67
N ILE A 233 -17.46 1.28 21.81
CA ILE A 233 -16.46 0.25 22.15
C ILE A 233 -16.47 0.00 23.67
N THR A 234 -17.58 -0.60 24.12
CA THR A 234 -17.81 -0.94 25.52
C THR A 234 -17.02 -2.17 25.94
N LYS A 235 -16.80 -2.36 27.25
CA LYS A 235 -16.16 -3.58 27.76
C LYS A 235 -16.93 -4.84 27.35
N LYS A 236 -18.27 -4.75 27.34
CA LYS A 236 -19.15 -5.85 26.93
C LYS A 236 -18.96 -6.24 25.47
N LEU A 237 -18.95 -5.26 24.55
CA LEU A 237 -18.73 -5.52 23.13
C LEU A 237 -17.36 -6.17 22.90
N VAL A 238 -16.32 -5.64 23.53
CA VAL A 238 -14.96 -6.13 23.40
C VAL A 238 -14.84 -7.58 23.90
N ASN A 239 -15.48 -7.90 25.03
CA ASN A 239 -15.58 -9.29 25.52
C ASN A 239 -16.34 -10.21 24.58
N ILE A 240 -17.32 -9.70 23.82
CA ILE A 240 -17.99 -10.46 22.76
C ILE A 240 -17.02 -10.79 21.64
N ILE A 241 -16.34 -9.78 21.09
CA ILE A 241 -15.41 -9.94 19.97
C ILE A 241 -14.29 -10.92 20.32
N LYS A 242 -13.73 -10.82 21.54
CA LYS A 242 -12.63 -11.68 22.03
C LYS A 242 -12.95 -13.18 22.01
N LYS A 243 -14.22 -13.58 22.09
CA LYS A 243 -14.62 -15.00 22.06
C LYS A 243 -14.41 -15.68 20.70
N TYR A 244 -14.26 -14.91 19.63
CA TYR A 244 -14.34 -15.40 18.26
C TYR A 244 -13.04 -15.21 17.46
N HIS A 245 -11.88 -15.11 18.13
CA HIS A 245 -10.58 -14.96 17.46
C HIS A 245 -10.28 -16.07 16.44
N PRO A 246 -9.48 -15.78 15.39
CA PRO A 246 -8.86 -14.47 15.10
C PRO A 246 -9.83 -13.48 14.44
N VAL A 247 -10.06 -12.34 15.12
CA VAL A 247 -10.80 -11.18 14.60
C VAL A 247 -9.85 -10.00 14.45
N TYR A 248 -9.99 -9.29 13.34
CA TYR A 248 -9.28 -8.05 13.05
C TYR A 248 -10.26 -6.89 12.92
N VAL A 249 -9.82 -5.67 13.22
CA VAL A 249 -10.61 -4.46 13.02
C VAL A 249 -9.85 -3.51 12.08
N ASN A 250 -10.51 -3.07 11.02
CA ASN A 250 -10.01 -1.98 10.19
C ASN A 250 -10.84 -0.72 10.46
N THR A 251 -10.20 0.28 11.06
CA THR A 251 -10.78 1.59 11.35
C THR A 251 -10.58 2.60 10.22
N HIS A 252 -11.15 3.80 10.33
CA HIS A 252 -11.21 4.78 9.24
C HIS A 252 -10.98 6.23 9.74
N PHE A 253 -9.86 6.47 10.43
CA PHE A 253 -9.30 7.81 10.67
C PHE A 253 -8.73 8.42 9.37
N ASN A 254 -8.99 9.71 9.18
CA ASN A 254 -8.56 10.55 8.07
C ASN A 254 -7.81 11.81 8.51
N HIS A 255 -7.93 12.26 9.77
CA HIS A 255 -7.26 13.48 10.22
C HIS A 255 -6.75 13.35 11.68
N PRO A 256 -5.59 13.94 12.05
CA PRO A 256 -5.07 13.90 13.42
C PRO A 256 -6.06 14.41 14.48
N SER A 257 -6.96 15.34 14.15
CA SER A 257 -8.00 15.83 15.07
C SER A 257 -8.99 14.75 15.53
N GLU A 258 -9.10 13.64 14.81
CA GLU A 258 -9.92 12.50 15.23
C GLU A 258 -9.21 11.61 16.27
N LEU A 259 -7.90 11.78 16.49
CA LEU A 259 -7.09 10.99 17.44
C LEU A 259 -7.27 11.50 18.88
N THR A 260 -8.50 11.45 19.36
CA THR A 260 -8.90 11.93 20.69
C THR A 260 -8.54 10.94 21.80
N VAL A 261 -8.71 11.35 23.05
CA VAL A 261 -8.51 10.48 24.22
C VAL A 261 -9.54 9.35 24.23
N GLU A 262 -10.78 9.63 23.85
CA GLU A 262 -11.86 8.66 23.73
C GLU A 262 -11.60 7.65 22.60
N ALA A 263 -11.15 8.13 21.44
CA ALA A 263 -10.75 7.28 20.32
C ALA A 263 -9.56 6.38 20.68
N LYS A 264 -8.58 6.93 21.41
CA LYS A 264 -7.46 6.15 21.97
C LYS A 264 -7.96 5.06 22.90
N LEU A 265 -8.85 5.39 23.85
CA LEU A 265 -9.40 4.40 24.79
C LEU A 265 -10.16 3.29 24.05
N ALA A 266 -10.95 3.62 23.04
CA ALA A 266 -11.65 2.65 22.21
C ALA A 266 -10.67 1.70 21.49
N CYS A 267 -9.61 2.24 20.88
CA CYS A 267 -8.58 1.43 20.23
C CYS A 267 -7.79 0.59 21.24
N ASP A 268 -7.46 1.14 22.40
CA ASP A 268 -6.75 0.42 23.47
C ASP A 268 -7.55 -0.79 23.93
N ARG A 269 -8.86 -0.67 24.15
CA ARG A 269 -9.72 -1.79 24.55
C ARG A 269 -9.72 -2.93 23.53
N LEU A 270 -9.79 -2.60 22.23
CA LEU A 270 -9.71 -3.59 21.16
C LEU A 270 -8.33 -4.27 21.15
N ALA A 271 -7.27 -3.49 21.21
CA ALA A 271 -5.90 -4.00 21.21
C ALA A 271 -5.61 -4.90 22.44
N ASP A 272 -6.05 -4.49 23.63
CA ASP A 272 -5.91 -5.24 24.90
C ASP A 272 -6.71 -6.55 24.89
N ALA A 273 -7.78 -6.62 24.09
CA ALA A 273 -8.51 -7.85 23.87
C ALA A 273 -7.80 -8.82 22.91
N GLY A 274 -6.69 -8.41 22.30
CA GLY A 274 -5.94 -9.20 21.33
C GLY A 274 -6.39 -9.01 19.89
N VAL A 275 -7.18 -7.97 19.58
CA VAL A 275 -7.65 -7.66 18.23
C VAL A 275 -6.61 -6.81 17.51
N PRO A 276 -5.99 -7.28 16.41
CA PRO A 276 -5.10 -6.44 15.63
C PRO A 276 -5.91 -5.38 14.88
N ILE A 277 -5.47 -4.13 14.97
CA ILE A 277 -6.20 -2.98 14.43
C ILE A 277 -5.40 -2.36 13.28
N GLY A 278 -6.01 -2.31 12.09
CA GLY A 278 -5.53 -1.56 10.94
C GLY A 278 -6.31 -0.27 10.74
N ASN A 279 -5.75 0.71 10.03
CA ASN A 279 -6.49 1.90 9.61
C ASN A 279 -6.46 2.08 8.08
N GLN A 280 -7.64 2.35 7.54
CA GLN A 280 -7.91 2.69 6.16
C GLN A 280 -8.24 4.17 6.07
N THR A 281 -7.31 4.98 5.60
CA THR A 281 -7.51 6.41 5.34
C THR A 281 -7.94 6.60 3.89
N VAL A 282 -8.79 7.57 3.61
CA VAL A 282 -9.04 8.07 2.24
C VAL A 282 -8.31 9.39 2.07
N LEU A 283 -7.62 9.56 0.95
CA LEU A 283 -6.97 10.81 0.57
C LEU A 283 -8.02 11.80 0.07
N LEU A 284 -8.26 12.84 0.86
CA LEU A 284 -9.35 13.81 0.69
C LEU A 284 -8.78 15.21 0.57
N LYS A 285 -9.11 15.88 -0.54
CA LYS A 285 -8.72 17.26 -0.83
C LYS A 285 -9.24 18.22 0.25
N GLY A 286 -8.34 19.05 0.76
CA GLY A 286 -8.65 20.03 1.81
C GLY A 286 -8.93 19.42 3.19
N VAL A 287 -8.61 18.13 3.39
CA VAL A 287 -8.74 17.42 4.69
C VAL A 287 -7.38 16.86 5.09
N ASN A 288 -6.77 16.01 4.25
CA ASN A 288 -5.52 15.33 4.58
C ASN A 288 -4.55 15.19 3.41
N ASP A 289 -4.73 15.99 2.36
CA ASP A 289 -3.90 16.08 1.17
C ASP A 289 -2.59 16.87 1.39
N SER A 290 -1.96 16.69 2.55
CA SER A 290 -0.67 17.25 2.93
C SER A 290 0.21 16.15 3.54
N VAL A 291 1.50 16.19 3.21
CA VAL A 291 2.50 15.28 3.77
C VAL A 291 2.56 15.41 5.30
N GLU A 292 2.52 16.63 5.82
CA GLU A 292 2.61 16.95 7.25
C GLU A 292 1.43 16.37 8.01
N ILE A 293 0.21 16.64 7.54
CA ILE A 293 -1.02 16.12 8.14
C ILE A 293 -1.02 14.59 8.15
N MET A 294 -0.69 13.99 7.00
CA MET A 294 -0.65 12.53 6.89
C MET A 294 0.44 11.95 7.80
N ARG A 295 1.61 12.58 7.89
CA ARG A 295 2.70 12.15 8.78
C ARG A 295 2.26 12.13 10.25
N ASP A 296 1.57 13.18 10.69
CA ASP A 296 1.07 13.28 12.06
C ASP A 296 -0.02 12.24 12.33
N LEU A 297 -0.92 12.01 11.37
CA LEU A 297 -1.93 10.97 11.46
C LEU A 297 -1.29 9.58 11.61
N MET A 298 -0.38 9.21 10.71
CA MET A 298 0.25 7.90 10.71
C MET A 298 1.04 7.62 11.99
N LYS A 299 1.78 8.62 12.49
CA LYS A 299 2.50 8.51 13.77
C LYS A 299 1.54 8.41 14.96
N GLY A 300 0.46 9.20 14.94
CA GLY A 300 -0.55 9.18 15.98
C GLY A 300 -1.29 7.84 16.09
N LEU A 301 -1.63 7.23 14.94
CA LEU A 301 -2.25 5.90 14.89
C LEU A 301 -1.37 4.84 15.56
N LEU A 302 -0.06 4.84 15.32
CA LEU A 302 0.84 3.90 15.99
C LEU A 302 0.87 4.07 17.51
N LYS A 303 0.76 5.32 18.03
CA LYS A 303 0.65 5.57 19.47
C LYS A 303 -0.63 4.98 20.10
N MET A 304 -1.64 4.72 19.27
CA MET A 304 -2.90 4.06 19.64
C MET A 304 -2.89 2.54 19.34
N ARG A 305 -1.72 1.97 18.96
CA ARG A 305 -1.57 0.57 18.50
C ARG A 305 -2.43 0.24 17.28
N VAL A 306 -2.73 1.25 16.46
CA VAL A 306 -3.42 1.11 15.19
C VAL A 306 -2.40 1.18 14.07
N ARG A 307 -2.31 0.14 13.25
CA ARG A 307 -1.38 0.07 12.13
C ARG A 307 -1.97 0.80 10.91
N PRO A 308 -1.32 1.84 10.36
CA PRO A 308 -1.66 2.34 9.03
C PRO A 308 -1.64 1.21 8.00
N TYR A 309 -2.78 0.97 7.36
CA TYR A 309 -2.92 -0.13 6.41
C TYR A 309 -3.00 0.38 4.97
N TYR A 310 -4.02 1.19 4.67
CA TYR A 310 -4.21 1.79 3.35
C TYR A 310 -4.39 3.30 3.43
N ILE A 311 -3.85 3.99 2.43
CA ILE A 311 -4.38 5.27 1.94
C ILE A 311 -5.08 4.95 0.63
N TYR A 312 -6.39 5.13 0.57
CA TYR A 312 -7.17 5.02 -0.65
C TYR A 312 -7.12 6.35 -1.40
N GLN A 313 -6.90 6.30 -2.70
CA GLN A 313 -7.38 7.35 -3.58
C GLN A 313 -8.91 7.47 -3.42
N ALA A 314 -9.44 8.70 -3.35
CA ALA A 314 -10.88 8.89 -3.30
C ALA A 314 -11.57 8.24 -4.50
N ASP A 315 -12.55 7.37 -4.22
CA ASP A 315 -13.31 6.65 -5.24
C ASP A 315 -14.12 7.62 -6.12
N LEU A 316 -14.47 7.17 -7.32
CA LEU A 316 -15.27 7.92 -8.29
C LEU A 316 -16.77 7.87 -7.94
N VAL A 317 -17.14 8.20 -6.71
CA VAL A 317 -18.52 8.10 -6.22
C VAL A 317 -19.29 9.39 -6.45
N LYS A 318 -20.54 9.26 -6.91
CA LYS A 318 -21.42 10.42 -7.15
C LYS A 318 -21.42 11.37 -5.94
N GLY A 319 -21.12 12.63 -6.22
CA GLY A 319 -21.06 13.69 -5.22
C GLY A 319 -19.78 13.77 -4.39
N THR A 320 -18.69 13.07 -4.77
CA THR A 320 -17.40 13.16 -4.07
C THR A 320 -16.29 13.80 -4.90
N GLU A 321 -16.62 14.37 -6.07
CA GLU A 321 -15.65 14.94 -7.02
C GLU A 321 -14.72 15.99 -6.36
N HIS A 322 -15.27 16.88 -5.54
CA HIS A 322 -14.53 17.94 -4.85
C HIS A 322 -13.54 17.42 -3.79
N PHE A 323 -13.67 16.17 -3.32
CA PHE A 323 -12.70 15.51 -2.45
C PHE A 323 -11.56 14.84 -3.20
N ARG A 324 -11.66 14.65 -4.52
CA ARG A 324 -10.64 13.97 -5.28
C ARG A 324 -9.37 14.81 -5.37
N THR A 325 -8.26 14.10 -5.34
CA THR A 325 -6.91 14.63 -5.56
C THR A 325 -6.34 14.01 -6.83
N ASP A 326 -5.35 14.67 -7.42
CA ASP A 326 -4.52 14.05 -8.45
C ASP A 326 -3.70 12.90 -7.84
N VAL A 327 -3.44 11.85 -8.61
CA VAL A 327 -2.73 10.64 -8.12
C VAL A 327 -1.31 10.97 -7.66
N GLU A 328 -0.70 11.97 -8.30
CA GLU A 328 0.59 12.55 -7.95
C GLU A 328 0.64 12.99 -6.48
N LYS A 329 -0.48 13.49 -5.93
CA LYS A 329 -0.55 13.89 -4.52
C LYS A 329 -0.39 12.70 -3.59
N GLY A 330 -1.00 11.56 -3.91
CA GLY A 330 -0.82 10.33 -3.14
C GLY A 330 0.62 9.80 -3.21
N LEU A 331 1.25 9.87 -4.39
CA LEU A 331 2.67 9.53 -4.56
C LEU A 331 3.61 10.47 -3.79
N GLU A 332 3.33 11.77 -3.80
CA GLU A 332 4.04 12.78 -3.00
C GLU A 332 3.96 12.45 -1.51
N ILE A 333 2.76 12.12 -1.01
CA ILE A 333 2.55 11.71 0.38
C ILE A 333 3.37 10.47 0.73
N ILE A 334 3.28 9.38 -0.05
CA ILE A 334 4.07 8.17 0.24
C ILE A 334 5.57 8.46 0.22
N ARG A 335 6.05 9.31 -0.71
CA ARG A 335 7.46 9.73 -0.74
C ARG A 335 7.84 10.47 0.54
N GLY A 336 6.99 11.38 1.02
CA GLY A 336 7.22 12.15 2.25
C GLY A 336 7.04 11.36 3.56
N LEU A 337 6.55 10.12 3.49
CA LEU A 337 6.46 9.19 4.63
C LEU A 337 7.61 8.17 4.62
N ARG A 338 7.83 7.48 3.49
CA ARG A 338 8.83 6.39 3.39
C ARG A 338 10.24 6.94 3.63
N GLY A 339 10.94 6.38 4.61
CA GLY A 339 12.29 6.83 5.01
C GLY A 339 12.30 8.02 5.97
N HIS A 340 11.21 8.78 6.05
CA HIS A 340 11.08 9.93 6.96
C HIS A 340 10.37 9.58 8.28
N ILE A 341 9.60 8.49 8.32
CA ILE A 341 9.00 7.93 9.54
C ILE A 341 9.21 6.42 9.63
N SER A 342 8.86 5.82 10.77
CA SER A 342 8.95 4.37 10.98
C SER A 342 8.24 3.60 9.85
N GLY A 343 8.86 2.53 9.34
CA GLY A 343 8.28 1.70 8.29
C GLY A 343 6.92 1.08 8.67
N LEU A 344 6.65 0.88 9.96
CA LEU A 344 5.35 0.43 10.47
C LEU A 344 4.23 1.45 10.25
N ALA A 345 4.57 2.73 10.11
CA ALA A 345 3.64 3.83 9.91
C ALA A 345 3.43 4.17 8.42
N VAL A 346 4.07 3.44 7.49
CA VAL A 346 3.94 3.72 6.05
C VAL A 346 2.88 2.76 5.45
N PRO A 347 1.66 3.23 5.16
CA PRO A 347 0.61 2.41 4.58
C PRO A 347 0.89 2.12 3.10
N HIS A 348 0.09 1.23 2.50
CA HIS A 348 0.01 1.12 1.05
C HIS A 348 -0.90 2.23 0.49
N TYR A 349 -0.42 3.02 -0.45
CA TYR A 349 -1.30 3.88 -1.25
C TYR A 349 -1.89 3.05 -2.38
N VAL A 350 -3.22 3.05 -2.50
CA VAL A 350 -3.95 2.21 -3.45
C VAL A 350 -5.02 3.00 -4.18
N ILE A 351 -5.26 2.61 -5.44
CA ILE A 351 -6.48 2.94 -6.17
C ILE A 351 -7.33 1.67 -6.20
N ASP A 352 -8.57 1.71 -5.73
CA ASP A 352 -9.53 0.64 -5.99
C ASP A 352 -10.04 0.84 -7.42
N ALA A 353 -9.60 -0.05 -8.32
CA ALA A 353 -9.76 0.13 -9.74
C ALA A 353 -11.24 0.19 -10.13
N PRO A 354 -11.65 1.22 -10.89
CA PRO A 354 -13.01 1.32 -11.41
C PRO A 354 -13.43 0.06 -12.17
N GLY A 355 -14.71 -0.28 -12.12
CA GLY A 355 -15.22 -1.49 -12.73
C GLY A 355 -14.87 -2.77 -11.96
N GLY A 356 -14.41 -2.66 -10.70
CA GLY A 356 -14.20 -3.79 -9.81
C GLY A 356 -12.88 -4.54 -10.01
N GLY A 357 -11.85 -3.89 -10.56
CA GLY A 357 -10.52 -4.51 -10.75
C GLY A 357 -9.75 -4.76 -9.44
N GLY A 358 -10.24 -4.20 -8.32
CA GLY A 358 -9.62 -4.36 -7.01
C GLY A 358 -8.52 -3.34 -6.74
N LYS A 359 -7.85 -3.50 -5.60
CA LYS A 359 -6.93 -2.51 -5.02
C LYS A 359 -5.55 -2.68 -5.65
N ILE A 360 -5.13 -1.70 -6.43
CA ILE A 360 -3.82 -1.68 -7.08
C ILE A 360 -2.91 -0.77 -6.25
N PRO A 361 -1.78 -1.26 -5.71
CA PRO A 361 -0.84 -0.43 -4.96
C PRO A 361 0.02 0.41 -5.89
N LEU A 362 0.26 1.66 -5.48
CA LEU A 362 1.16 2.58 -6.15
C LEU A 362 2.31 2.92 -5.22
N LEU A 363 3.52 2.96 -5.78
CA LEU A 363 4.73 3.36 -5.10
C LEU A 363 5.41 4.49 -5.89
N PRO A 364 6.08 5.43 -5.21
CA PRO A 364 7.01 6.32 -5.88
C PRO A 364 8.08 5.54 -6.66
N HIS A 365 8.59 6.14 -7.74
CA HIS A 365 9.65 5.55 -8.57
C HIS A 365 10.99 5.50 -7.84
N TYR A 366 11.22 4.43 -7.07
CA TYR A 366 12.50 4.15 -6.43
C TYR A 366 13.46 3.37 -7.35
N LEU A 367 12.93 2.43 -8.14
CA LEU A 367 13.70 1.69 -9.15
C LEU A 367 14.05 2.60 -10.33
N GLN A 368 15.34 2.73 -10.65
CA GLN A 368 15.83 3.53 -11.78
C GLN A 368 16.12 2.64 -12.99
N SER A 369 16.79 1.51 -12.78
CA SER A 369 17.04 0.49 -13.80
C SER A 369 17.31 -0.87 -13.14
N ILE A 370 17.10 -1.93 -13.91
CA ILE A 370 17.39 -3.31 -13.54
C ILE A 370 17.92 -4.03 -14.76
N ASP A 371 19.04 -4.73 -14.60
CA ASP A 371 19.60 -5.66 -15.56
C ASP A 371 20.01 -6.97 -14.87
N GLU A 372 20.66 -7.87 -15.61
CA GLU A 372 21.08 -9.19 -15.12
C GLU A 372 22.17 -9.11 -14.04
N GLU A 373 22.97 -8.05 -14.02
CA GLU A 373 24.08 -7.88 -13.10
C GLU A 373 23.70 -6.98 -11.91
N LYS A 374 22.84 -5.98 -12.13
CA LYS A 374 22.67 -4.85 -11.21
C LYS A 374 21.25 -4.29 -11.17
N VAL A 375 20.92 -3.72 -10.01
CA VAL A 375 19.73 -2.92 -9.78
C VAL A 375 20.16 -1.52 -9.31
N VAL A 376 19.73 -0.49 -10.04
CA VAL A 376 19.98 0.91 -9.65
C VAL A 376 18.74 1.48 -8.97
N LEU A 377 18.91 1.93 -7.73
CA LEU A 377 17.85 2.37 -6.84
C LEU A 377 18.11 3.81 -6.39
N ARG A 378 17.04 4.59 -6.20
CA ARG A 378 17.08 5.89 -5.55
C ARG A 378 16.36 5.82 -4.21
N ASN A 379 17.01 6.25 -3.13
CA ASN A 379 16.38 6.23 -1.80
C ASN A 379 15.51 7.50 -1.55
N PHE A 380 14.98 7.61 -0.33
CA PHE A 380 14.15 8.75 0.10
C PHE A 380 14.89 10.10 0.11
N ASN A 381 16.21 10.09 0.26
CA ASN A 381 17.07 11.29 0.26
C ASN A 381 17.56 11.67 -1.16
N GLY A 382 17.12 10.93 -2.18
CA GLY A 382 17.55 11.15 -3.56
C GLY A 382 18.91 10.55 -3.91
N GLU A 383 19.56 9.85 -2.97
CA GLU A 383 20.84 9.17 -3.17
C GLU A 383 20.64 7.92 -4.03
N VAL A 384 21.60 7.65 -4.91
CA VAL A 384 21.58 6.51 -5.83
C VAL A 384 22.45 5.38 -5.27
N PHE A 385 21.91 4.17 -5.26
CA PHE A 385 22.58 2.95 -4.83
C PHE A 385 22.52 1.90 -5.93
N VAL A 386 23.53 1.04 -5.94
CA VAL A 386 23.61 -0.12 -6.84
C VAL A 386 23.57 -1.37 -5.97
N TYR A 387 22.67 -2.29 -6.30
CA TYR A 387 22.58 -3.61 -5.71
C TYR A 387 22.99 -4.64 -6.77
N ASP A 388 24.05 -5.41 -6.50
CA ASP A 388 24.48 -6.48 -7.41
C ASP A 388 23.51 -7.65 -7.31
N GLN A 389 23.03 -8.09 -8.48
CA GLN A 389 22.18 -9.27 -8.60
C GLN A 389 22.99 -10.54 -8.30
N PRO A 390 22.33 -11.62 -7.83
CA PRO A 390 23.02 -12.87 -7.61
C PRO A 390 23.53 -13.41 -8.95
N LEU A 391 24.84 -13.68 -9.01
CA LEU A 391 25.41 -14.49 -10.07
C LEU A 391 24.84 -15.90 -9.97
N ASP A 392 24.59 -16.55 -11.11
CA ASP A 392 24.18 -17.96 -11.14
C ASP A 392 25.20 -18.82 -10.37
N VAL A 393 24.71 -19.56 -9.38
CA VAL A 393 25.50 -20.38 -8.46
C VAL A 393 26.23 -21.50 -9.21
N ASN A 394 25.65 -22.02 -10.29
CA ASN A 394 26.31 -23.02 -11.12
C ASN A 394 27.52 -22.41 -11.84
N LEU A 395 27.39 -21.16 -12.29
CA LEU A 395 28.48 -20.42 -12.94
C LEU A 395 29.58 -20.06 -11.95
N MET A 396 29.25 -19.68 -10.70
CA MET A 396 30.25 -19.47 -9.65
C MET A 396 31.01 -20.75 -9.27
N GLN A 397 30.34 -21.90 -9.18
CA GLN A 397 31.01 -23.18 -8.91
C GLN A 397 31.97 -23.55 -10.03
N ILE A 398 31.54 -23.38 -11.29
CA ILE A 398 32.40 -23.58 -12.46
C ILE A 398 33.59 -22.60 -12.42
N ALA A 399 33.37 -21.32 -12.12
CA ALA A 399 34.45 -20.33 -12.01
C ALA A 399 35.50 -20.70 -10.96
N ASN A 400 35.03 -21.09 -9.77
CA ASN A 400 35.89 -21.43 -8.65
C ASN A 400 36.65 -22.74 -8.87
N GLN A 401 36.01 -23.76 -9.44
CA GLN A 401 36.67 -25.01 -9.80
C GLN A 401 37.77 -24.82 -10.84
N ASN A 402 37.63 -23.82 -11.70
CA ASN A 402 38.57 -23.52 -12.78
C ASN A 402 39.48 -22.32 -12.51
N ASN A 403 39.43 -21.73 -11.30
CA ASN A 403 40.23 -20.56 -10.88
C ASN A 403 40.10 -19.33 -11.81
N VAL A 404 38.89 -19.08 -12.34
CA VAL A 404 38.61 -17.98 -13.29
C VAL A 404 37.80 -16.87 -12.63
N MET A 405 38.16 -15.59 -12.87
CA MET A 405 37.28 -14.45 -12.56
C MET A 405 36.27 -14.23 -13.70
N LEU A 406 35.00 -14.54 -13.46
CA LEU A 406 33.92 -14.28 -14.41
C LEU A 406 33.43 -12.84 -14.30
N LYS A 407 33.36 -12.14 -15.45
CA LYS A 407 32.90 -10.74 -15.53
C LYS A 407 31.45 -10.60 -16.03
N THR A 408 30.98 -11.52 -16.87
CA THR A 408 29.62 -11.62 -17.42
C THR A 408 29.40 -13.05 -17.92
N VAL A 409 28.30 -13.71 -17.53
CA VAL A 409 27.86 -14.99 -18.12
C VAL A 409 26.34 -15.01 -18.19
N VAL A 410 25.81 -15.38 -19.35
CA VAL A 410 24.36 -15.52 -19.60
C VAL A 410 23.99 -17.01 -19.58
N ASP A 411 22.78 -17.32 -19.12
CA ASP A 411 22.17 -18.64 -18.88
C ASP A 411 22.52 -19.72 -19.94
N GLY A 412 22.63 -21.00 -19.52
CA GLY A 412 22.77 -22.16 -20.43
C GLY A 412 24.16 -22.84 -20.54
N ALA A 413 25.24 -22.27 -20.00
CA ALA A 413 26.59 -22.86 -20.09
C ALA A 413 26.84 -23.98 -19.05
N LYS A 414 27.26 -25.18 -19.50
CA LYS A 414 27.49 -26.35 -18.61
C LYS A 414 28.94 -26.57 -18.16
N THR A 415 29.93 -25.99 -18.85
CA THR A 415 31.37 -26.14 -18.54
C THR A 415 32.19 -24.98 -19.12
N VAL A 416 32.94 -24.28 -18.27
CA VAL A 416 33.87 -23.19 -18.65
C VAL A 416 35.25 -23.50 -18.05
N VAL A 417 36.29 -23.63 -18.87
CA VAL A 417 37.66 -23.91 -18.42
C VAL A 417 38.54 -22.66 -18.60
N ASP A 418 39.67 -22.61 -17.88
CA ASP A 418 40.60 -21.48 -17.75
C ASP A 418 40.90 -20.74 -19.08
N GLY A 419 40.97 -19.41 -19.03
CA GLY A 419 41.25 -18.54 -20.19
C GLY A 419 40.05 -17.87 -20.89
N ALA A 420 38.80 -18.23 -20.59
CA ALA A 420 37.61 -17.64 -21.21
C ALA A 420 37.18 -16.30 -20.55
N LYS A 421 36.90 -15.26 -21.36
CA LYS A 421 36.46 -13.93 -20.88
C LYS A 421 34.96 -13.64 -20.98
N THR A 422 34.24 -14.27 -21.93
CA THR A 422 32.79 -14.06 -22.15
C THR A 422 32.18 -15.30 -22.81
N VAL A 423 31.08 -15.83 -22.24
CA VAL A 423 30.31 -16.98 -22.77
C VAL A 423 28.83 -16.59 -22.83
N VAL A 424 28.19 -16.76 -23.98
CA VAL A 424 26.78 -16.36 -24.21
C VAL A 424 26.00 -17.55 -24.77
N ASP A 425 24.86 -17.84 -24.12
CA ASP A 425 23.74 -18.78 -24.40
C ASP A 425 24.00 -20.02 -25.28
N GLY A 426 23.48 -21.19 -24.88
CA GLY A 426 23.50 -22.43 -25.69
C GLY A 426 24.83 -23.20 -25.81
N ALA A 427 25.97 -22.64 -25.39
CA ALA A 427 27.28 -23.31 -25.46
C ALA A 427 27.47 -24.38 -24.35
N LYS A 428 27.69 -25.64 -24.71
CA LYS A 428 27.86 -26.74 -23.72
C LYS A 428 29.26 -26.82 -23.10
N THR A 429 30.33 -26.55 -23.86
CA THR A 429 31.73 -26.69 -23.41
C THR A 429 32.65 -25.69 -24.11
N VAL A 430 33.36 -24.86 -23.35
CA VAL A 430 34.37 -23.89 -23.84
C VAL A 430 35.72 -24.19 -23.18
N VAL A 431 36.77 -24.40 -23.98
CA VAL A 431 38.12 -24.78 -23.48
C VAL A 431 39.21 -23.87 -24.04
N ASP A 432 40.07 -23.41 -23.13
CA ASP A 432 41.35 -22.70 -23.22
C ASP A 432 41.66 -21.85 -24.47
N GLY A 433 41.98 -20.57 -24.24
CA GLY A 433 42.39 -19.61 -25.28
C GLY A 433 41.26 -18.90 -26.05
N ALA A 434 39.98 -19.20 -25.76
CA ALA A 434 38.84 -18.61 -26.45
C ALA A 434 38.35 -17.28 -25.84
N LYS A 435 38.27 -16.20 -26.63
CA LYS A 435 37.87 -14.86 -26.12
C LYS A 435 36.35 -14.65 -26.10
N THR A 436 35.59 -15.20 -27.04
CA THR A 436 34.12 -15.01 -27.12
C THR A 436 33.45 -16.20 -27.84
N VAL A 437 32.41 -16.80 -27.24
CA VAL A 437 31.58 -17.86 -27.84
C VAL A 437 30.10 -17.48 -27.68
N VAL A 438 29.30 -17.56 -28.75
CA VAL A 438 27.90 -17.10 -28.75
C VAL A 438 26.99 -18.08 -29.49
N ASP A 439 25.87 -18.41 -28.86
CA ASP A 439 24.70 -19.18 -29.31
C ASP A 439 25.03 -20.57 -29.89
N GLY A 440 24.29 -21.61 -29.44
CA GLY A 440 24.38 -23.09 -29.60
C GLY A 440 25.62 -23.83 -30.17
N ALA A 441 26.78 -23.19 -30.22
CA ALA A 441 28.04 -23.79 -30.60
C ALA A 441 28.34 -24.88 -29.57
N LYS A 442 28.19 -26.14 -29.97
CA LYS A 442 28.35 -27.25 -29.01
C LYS A 442 29.77 -27.35 -28.45
N THR A 443 30.80 -26.96 -29.20
CA THR A 443 32.22 -27.09 -28.79
C THR A 443 33.10 -26.05 -29.50
N VAL A 444 33.96 -25.33 -28.76
CA VAL A 444 34.97 -24.39 -29.30
C VAL A 444 36.28 -24.58 -28.53
N VAL A 445 37.40 -24.81 -29.21
CA VAL A 445 38.69 -25.13 -28.56
C VAL A 445 39.89 -24.49 -29.27
N ASP A 446 40.77 -23.95 -28.43
CA ASP A 446 42.19 -23.59 -28.58
C ASP A 446 42.62 -22.69 -29.77
N GLY A 447 43.13 -21.52 -29.39
CA GLY A 447 43.52 -20.43 -30.29
C GLY A 447 42.35 -19.77 -31.02
N ALA A 448 41.11 -20.18 -30.74
CA ALA A 448 39.89 -19.69 -31.36
C ALA A 448 39.47 -18.36 -30.76
N LYS A 449 39.75 -17.24 -31.44
CA LYS A 449 39.27 -15.94 -30.94
C LYS A 449 37.73 -15.88 -30.89
N THR A 450 37.02 -16.53 -31.82
CA THR A 450 35.54 -16.45 -31.92
C THR A 450 34.91 -17.64 -32.68
N VAL A 451 33.80 -18.20 -32.19
CA VAL A 451 32.90 -19.14 -32.92
C VAL A 451 31.44 -18.89 -32.50
N VAL A 452 30.48 -18.86 -33.46
CA VAL A 452 29.05 -18.52 -33.24
C VAL A 452 28.08 -19.42 -34.04
N ASP A 453 26.92 -19.77 -33.45
CA ASP A 453 26.00 -20.86 -33.88
C ASP A 453 25.54 -20.90 -35.34
N GLY A 454 25.24 -22.03 -36.01
CA GLY A 454 24.94 -23.41 -35.62
C GLY A 454 26.02 -24.51 -35.41
N ALA A 455 27.33 -24.33 -35.31
CA ALA A 455 28.15 -23.21 -35.72
C ALA A 455 28.04 -23.06 -37.24
N LYS A 456 27.70 -21.85 -37.70
CA LYS A 456 27.48 -21.62 -39.13
C LYS A 456 28.77 -21.26 -39.86
N THR A 457 29.92 -21.12 -39.21
CA THR A 457 31.20 -20.73 -39.83
C THR A 457 32.26 -20.74 -38.72
N VAL A 458 33.50 -21.03 -39.08
CA VAL A 458 34.73 -20.83 -38.28
C VAL A 458 35.83 -20.40 -39.27
N VAL A 459 36.96 -19.89 -38.78
CA VAL A 459 37.98 -19.13 -39.54
C VAL A 459 39.33 -19.22 -38.82
N ASP A 460 40.45 -19.04 -39.53
CA ASP A 460 41.84 -18.94 -39.06
C ASP A 460 42.01 -18.44 -37.65
N GLY A 461 42.81 -19.16 -36.85
CA GLY A 461 42.88 -18.87 -35.41
C GLY A 461 41.46 -18.70 -34.80
N ALA A 462 40.50 -19.54 -35.11
CA ALA A 462 40.50 -20.90 -34.62
C ALA A 462 41.25 -21.79 -35.58
N LYS A 463 41.84 -22.88 -35.14
CA LYS A 463 42.44 -23.80 -36.12
C LYS A 463 41.43 -24.45 -37.07
N THR A 464 40.12 -24.46 -36.83
CA THR A 464 39.22 -25.45 -37.47
C THR A 464 37.75 -25.08 -37.48
N VAL A 465 37.04 -25.43 -38.57
CA VAL A 465 35.61 -25.19 -38.83
C VAL A 465 34.82 -26.43 -39.15
N VAL A 466 33.61 -26.57 -38.61
CA VAL A 466 32.70 -27.65 -39.00
C VAL A 466 31.23 -27.24 -38.92
N ASP A 467 30.49 -27.67 -39.95
CA ASP A 467 29.06 -27.97 -40.12
C ASP A 467 27.97 -27.46 -39.14
N GLY A 468 26.81 -27.17 -39.72
CA GLY A 468 26.10 -25.90 -39.62
C GLY A 468 26.64 -24.89 -40.63
N ALA A 469 27.86 -25.09 -41.14
CA ALA A 469 28.80 -24.02 -41.32
C ALA A 469 28.81 -23.26 -42.66
N LYS A 470 27.73 -22.61 -43.10
CA LYS A 470 27.65 -21.74 -44.31
C LYS A 470 28.94 -21.12 -44.90
N THR A 471 29.96 -20.66 -44.16
CA THR A 471 31.19 -20.08 -44.72
C THR A 471 32.46 -20.47 -43.94
N VAL A 472 33.67 -20.46 -44.53
CA VAL A 472 35.00 -20.54 -43.86
C VAL A 472 36.01 -19.64 -44.55
N VAL A 473 36.90 -18.95 -43.83
CA VAL A 473 37.89 -18.02 -44.43
C VAL A 473 39.21 -18.06 -43.68
N ASP A 474 40.33 -18.15 -44.41
CA ASP A 474 41.77 -18.11 -44.03
C ASP A 474 42.18 -19.02 -42.86
N GLY A 475 43.41 -19.52 -42.83
CA GLY A 475 44.06 -20.58 -41.99
C GLY A 475 43.38 -21.36 -40.84
N ALA A 476 42.07 -21.57 -40.89
CA ALA A 476 41.48 -22.77 -40.36
C ALA A 476 42.06 -23.90 -41.22
N LYS A 477 42.91 -24.73 -40.62
CA LYS A 477 43.72 -25.69 -41.36
C LYS A 477 42.86 -26.69 -42.16
N THR A 478 41.61 -26.91 -41.74
CA THR A 478 40.69 -27.94 -42.28
C THR A 478 39.23 -27.49 -42.16
N VAL A 479 38.44 -27.78 -43.21
CA VAL A 479 36.98 -27.52 -43.34
C VAL A 479 36.29 -28.79 -43.84
N VAL A 480 35.18 -29.20 -43.20
CA VAL A 480 34.46 -30.43 -43.59
C VAL A 480 32.94 -30.21 -43.54
N ASP A 481 32.30 -30.46 -44.69
CA ASP A 481 30.85 -30.59 -45.00
C ASP A 481 29.86 -29.51 -44.50
N GLY A 482 28.89 -29.14 -45.35
CA GLY A 482 27.79 -28.21 -45.01
C GLY A 482 28.09 -26.69 -45.05
N ALA A 483 29.31 -26.28 -45.42
CA ALA A 483 29.65 -24.88 -45.70
C ALA A 483 29.29 -24.46 -47.12
N LYS A 484 28.49 -23.42 -47.33
CA LYS A 484 28.18 -22.91 -48.68
C LYS A 484 29.39 -22.26 -49.37
N THR A 485 30.33 -21.65 -48.66
CA THR A 485 31.44 -20.88 -49.25
C THR A 485 32.77 -21.03 -48.49
N VAL A 486 33.92 -21.19 -49.16
CA VAL A 486 35.27 -21.20 -48.53
C VAL A 486 36.21 -20.20 -49.24
N VAL A 487 36.97 -19.39 -48.51
CA VAL A 487 37.86 -18.34 -49.08
C VAL A 487 39.24 -18.37 -48.41
N ASP A 488 40.26 -18.76 -49.18
CA ASP A 488 41.71 -18.78 -48.88
C ASP A 488 42.17 -19.45 -47.56
N GLY A 489 43.44 -19.88 -47.47
CA GLY A 489 44.11 -20.40 -46.26
C GLY A 489 43.76 -21.80 -45.71
N ALA A 490 42.63 -22.41 -46.11
CA ALA A 490 42.30 -23.79 -45.71
C ALA A 490 43.09 -24.83 -46.52
N LYS A 491 43.88 -25.69 -45.87
CA LYS A 491 44.73 -26.67 -46.57
C LYS A 491 43.96 -27.84 -47.18
N THR A 492 42.75 -28.11 -46.71
CA THR A 492 41.94 -29.27 -47.15
C THR A 492 40.46 -28.94 -47.02
N VAL A 493 39.69 -29.13 -48.10
CA VAL A 493 38.21 -29.08 -48.13
C VAL A 493 37.72 -30.45 -48.62
N VAL A 494 36.82 -31.10 -47.87
CA VAL A 494 36.29 -32.43 -48.21
C VAL A 494 34.76 -32.32 -48.29
N ASP A 495 34.24 -32.39 -49.53
CA ASP A 495 32.83 -32.41 -49.97
C ASP A 495 31.89 -31.29 -49.45
N GLY A 496 31.00 -30.78 -50.31
CA GLY A 496 29.83 -29.97 -49.89
C GLY A 496 29.84 -28.43 -50.09
N ALA A 497 30.92 -27.79 -50.55
CA ALA A 497 30.96 -26.32 -50.76
C ALA A 497 30.42 -25.86 -52.13
N LYS A 498 29.53 -24.86 -52.15
CA LYS A 498 28.89 -24.37 -53.40
C LYS A 498 29.67 -23.29 -54.14
N THR A 499 30.56 -22.56 -53.46
CA THR A 499 31.45 -21.55 -54.06
C THR A 499 32.80 -21.52 -53.35
N ALA A 500 33.90 -21.54 -54.09
CA ALA A 500 35.24 -21.23 -53.58
C ALA A 500 35.79 -20.04 -54.36
N VAL A 501 36.37 -19.05 -53.69
CA VAL A 501 36.96 -17.86 -54.33
C VAL A 501 38.38 -17.75 -53.81
N ASP A 502 39.36 -18.06 -54.67
CA ASP A 502 40.82 -18.11 -54.42
C ASP A 502 41.29 -18.83 -53.12
N GLY A 503 42.29 -19.74 -53.09
CA GLY A 503 43.14 -20.27 -54.16
C GLY A 503 43.65 -21.70 -53.90
N VAL A 504 42.77 -22.70 -53.67
CA VAL A 504 43.20 -24.10 -53.38
C VAL A 504 42.93 -25.02 -54.57
N LYS A 505 43.94 -25.72 -55.09
CA LYS A 505 43.85 -26.50 -56.35
C LYS A 505 42.77 -27.60 -56.31
N PRO A 506 41.81 -27.65 -57.24
CA PRO A 506 40.93 -28.81 -57.45
C PRO A 506 41.64 -29.91 -58.27
N ASN A 507 41.40 -31.19 -57.96
CA ASN A 507 41.90 -32.32 -58.77
C ASN A 507 41.10 -32.43 -60.08
N GLY A 508 41.81 -32.42 -61.22
CA GLY A 508 41.23 -32.15 -62.55
C GLY A 508 40.89 -33.36 -63.44
N TYR A 509 39.88 -33.09 -64.29
CA TYR A 509 39.43 -33.59 -65.61
C TYR A 509 39.34 -35.08 -65.99
N GLY A 510 38.12 -35.46 -66.43
CA GLY A 510 37.91 -35.94 -67.81
C GLY A 510 37.07 -37.22 -67.95
N GLY A 511 35.93 -37.11 -68.65
CA GLY A 511 35.12 -38.25 -69.14
C GLY A 511 33.69 -38.26 -68.61
#